data_AF-A0A2D8TF62-F1
#
_entry.id   AF-A0A2D8TF62-F1
#
_cell.length_a   1.000
_cell.length_b   1.000
_cell.length_c   1.000
_cell.angle_alpha   90.00
_cell.angle_beta   90.00
_cell.angle_gamma   90.00
#
_symmetry.space_group_name_H-M   'P 1'
#
loop_
_entity.id
_entity.type
_entity.pdbx_description
1 polymer ?
#
loop_
_entity_poly.entity_id
_entity_poly.type
_entity_poly.pdbx_seq_one_letter_code
_entity_poly.pdbx_strand_id
1 'polypeptide(L)'
;MSHLTDEARARTRAAQPTIDMGDNSLEAIVAANPARRTVLKNGLLGLSILPMLGALAACDDDDDDSSPTPTPTPTPTPTPTPSYGISFTPVAENLNDTVTVPTGYTVQVLLKAGDSIEAGTAYAGDYPTPDQAEKWAGGNHDGMEYFELSGTDANSGGLLAINFEYPDFNILMDGDYDADTATAAQKALALSAVGIGVVEVAKASDGTWSVKADSRYNKRYTGNSSYKASGPASGLLSGTIKGMLNNCSSGRTPWGTYLTCEETTDNYLDPTQPEENYGWVVEIDPYQELAAPTKRTALGRFDHENVAYMADSDSRVAFYMGHDGTPGCIYKFVCERAYSSSNRAANTDMLDHGTLYVARFNGDGT
;
A
#
# COMPACT_ATOMS: atom_id res chain seq x y z
N MET A 1 -6.25 -7.30 7.01
CA MET A 1 -6.88 -8.58 6.57
C MET A 1 -8.41 -8.60 6.64
N SER A 2 -9.06 -9.03 5.56
CA SER A 2 -10.49 -9.32 5.50
C SER A 2 -10.86 -10.67 6.15
N HIS A 3 -12.11 -10.83 6.60
CA HIS A 3 -12.62 -12.10 7.15
C HIS A 3 -12.50 -13.27 6.14
N LEU A 4 -12.72 -13.00 4.85
CA LEU A 4 -12.63 -14.02 3.79
C LEU A 4 -11.19 -14.49 3.59
N THR A 5 -10.24 -13.57 3.67
CA THR A 5 -8.81 -13.86 3.62
C THR A 5 -8.39 -14.74 4.81
N ASP A 6 -8.83 -14.39 6.02
CA ASP A 6 -8.57 -15.18 7.24
C ASP A 6 -9.11 -16.61 7.11
N GLU A 7 -10.34 -16.77 6.62
CA GLU A 7 -10.97 -18.09 6.43
C GLU A 7 -10.19 -18.92 5.40
N ALA A 8 -9.79 -18.34 4.28
CA ALA A 8 -9.02 -19.02 3.24
C ALA A 8 -7.66 -19.52 3.76
N ARG A 9 -7.02 -18.74 4.65
CA ARG A 9 -5.70 -19.05 5.24
C ARG A 9 -5.77 -19.96 6.47
N ALA A 10 -6.96 -20.23 7.01
CA ALA A 10 -7.14 -20.95 8.26
C ALA A 10 -6.49 -22.35 8.24
N ARG A 11 -6.53 -23.07 7.12
CA ARG A 11 -5.87 -24.38 6.96
C ARG A 11 -4.36 -24.29 7.20
N THR A 12 -3.69 -23.32 6.56
CA THR A 12 -2.24 -23.11 6.68
C THR A 12 -1.87 -22.61 8.08
N ARG A 13 -2.64 -21.66 8.64
CA ARG A 13 -2.42 -21.14 10.00
C ARG A 13 -2.54 -22.23 11.07
N ALA A 14 -3.57 -23.08 10.98
CA ALA A 14 -3.80 -24.18 11.94
C ALA A 14 -2.73 -25.29 11.86
N ALA A 15 -2.01 -25.40 10.74
CA ALA A 15 -0.91 -26.34 10.59
C ALA A 15 0.39 -25.87 11.28
N GLN A 16 0.50 -24.58 11.60
CA GLN A 16 1.65 -24.03 12.32
C GLN A 16 1.53 -24.32 13.83
N PRO A 17 2.63 -24.65 14.51
CA PRO A 17 2.60 -24.87 15.95
C PRO A 17 2.25 -23.57 16.68
N THR A 18 1.32 -23.65 17.64
CA THR A 18 1.09 -22.53 18.56
C THR A 18 2.34 -22.31 19.41
N ILE A 19 2.94 -21.12 19.30
CA ILE A 19 4.08 -20.74 20.13
C ILE A 19 3.53 -20.02 21.37
N ASP A 20 3.72 -20.62 22.54
CA ASP A 20 3.44 -19.95 23.82
C ASP A 20 4.53 -18.92 24.11
N MET A 21 4.18 -17.64 23.99
CA MET A 21 5.08 -16.52 24.24
C MET A 21 5.22 -16.18 25.73
N GLY A 22 4.38 -16.75 26.60
CA GLY A 22 4.32 -16.43 28.03
C GLY A 22 4.29 -14.92 28.29
N ASP A 23 5.06 -14.46 29.29
CA ASP A 23 5.16 -13.05 29.67
C ASP A 23 6.04 -12.20 28.71
N ASN A 24 6.58 -12.81 27.65
CA ASN A 24 7.48 -12.14 26.70
C ASN A 24 6.75 -11.56 25.48
N SER A 25 5.41 -11.61 25.43
CA SER A 25 4.65 -10.94 24.38
C SER A 25 4.56 -9.44 24.61
N LEU A 26 4.39 -8.67 23.52
CA LEU A 26 4.18 -7.23 23.63
C LEU A 26 2.91 -6.93 24.44
N GLU A 27 1.86 -7.75 24.28
CA GLU A 27 0.61 -7.67 25.02
C GLU A 27 0.84 -7.83 26.51
N ALA A 28 1.65 -8.81 26.93
CA ALA A 28 1.98 -9.05 28.33
C ALA A 28 2.80 -7.89 28.92
N ILE A 29 3.78 -7.37 28.17
CA ILE A 29 4.60 -6.21 28.57
C ILE A 29 3.73 -4.96 28.76
N VAL A 30 2.81 -4.69 27.83
CA VAL A 30 1.89 -3.56 27.89
C VAL A 30 0.88 -3.74 29.04
N ALA A 31 0.35 -4.94 29.24
CA ALA A 31 -0.58 -5.24 30.32
C ALA A 31 0.05 -5.07 31.72
N ALA A 32 1.32 -5.43 31.87
CA ALA A 32 2.08 -5.24 33.11
C ALA A 32 2.31 -3.75 33.48
N ASN A 33 2.17 -2.82 32.52
CA ASN A 33 2.45 -1.40 32.70
C ASN A 33 1.34 -0.48 32.15
N PRO A 34 0.12 -0.49 32.73
CA PRO A 34 -1.05 0.20 32.17
C PRO A 34 -0.91 1.72 32.05
N ALA A 35 -0.04 2.37 32.84
CA ALA A 35 0.28 3.80 32.70
C ALA A 35 0.86 4.15 31.32
N ARG A 36 1.51 3.19 30.64
CA ARG A 36 2.05 3.36 29.28
C ARG A 36 0.97 3.31 28.20
N ARG A 37 -0.19 2.70 28.48
CA ARG A 37 -1.38 2.81 27.60
C ARG A 37 -1.80 4.26 27.41
N THR A 38 -1.55 5.12 28.40
CA THR A 38 -1.81 6.56 28.33
C THR A 38 -0.81 7.28 27.40
N VAL A 39 0.45 6.85 27.35
CA VAL A 39 1.47 7.42 26.44
C VAL A 39 1.20 7.03 24.99
N LEU A 40 0.79 5.79 24.72
CA LEU A 40 0.36 5.40 23.36
C LEU A 40 -0.94 6.11 22.96
N LYS A 41 -1.94 6.20 23.85
CA LYS A 41 -3.17 6.96 23.59
C LYS A 41 -2.93 8.46 23.33
N ASN A 42 -1.93 9.04 23.99
CA ASN A 42 -1.60 10.47 23.84
C ASN A 42 -0.49 10.74 22.81
N GLY A 43 0.28 9.72 22.40
CA GLY A 43 1.41 9.80 21.48
C GLY A 43 1.08 9.40 20.05
N LEU A 44 0.07 8.54 19.82
CA LEU A 44 -0.46 8.25 18.48
C LEU A 44 -1.19 9.44 17.85
N LEU A 45 -1.56 10.46 18.64
CA LEU A 45 -2.14 11.71 18.13
C LEU A 45 -1.08 12.75 17.68
N GLY A 46 0.22 12.44 17.79
CA GLY A 46 1.29 13.44 17.61
C GLY A 46 2.39 13.13 16.60
N LEU A 47 2.35 11.98 15.90
CA LEU A 47 3.44 11.56 15.00
C LEU A 47 3.04 11.22 13.56
N SER A 48 1.76 11.34 13.21
CA SER A 48 1.31 11.26 11.83
C SER A 48 1.11 12.66 11.24
N ILE A 49 1.73 12.88 10.09
CA ILE A 49 1.55 14.01 9.17
C ILE A 49 2.34 15.30 9.49
N LEU A 50 3.64 15.29 9.22
CA LEU A 50 4.37 16.48 8.76
C LEU A 50 4.64 16.33 7.27
N PRO A 51 3.95 17.07 6.37
CA PRO A 51 4.46 17.25 5.03
C PRO A 51 5.63 18.23 5.12
N MET A 52 6.86 17.72 4.96
CA MET A 52 8.07 18.53 4.80
C MET A 52 8.02 19.25 3.45
N LEU A 53 7.33 20.39 3.39
CA LEU A 53 7.47 21.36 2.32
C LEU A 53 8.76 22.16 2.57
N GLY A 54 9.81 21.83 1.82
CA GLY A 54 11.06 22.56 1.81
C GLY A 54 10.87 23.98 1.27
N ALA A 55 11.04 24.98 2.13
CA ALA A 55 11.25 26.36 1.71
C ALA A 55 12.76 26.63 1.74
N LEU A 56 13.38 26.72 0.56
CA LEU A 56 14.72 27.30 0.40
C LEU A 56 14.64 28.80 0.73
N ALA A 57 15.29 29.21 1.81
CA ALA A 57 15.66 30.61 2.02
C ALA A 57 17.11 30.79 1.54
N ALA A 58 17.29 31.37 0.36
CA ALA A 58 18.58 31.81 -0.13
C ALA A 58 19.02 33.06 0.64
N CYS A 59 20.24 33.03 1.17
CA CYS A 59 20.94 34.24 1.62
C CYS A 59 21.80 34.69 0.42
N ASP A 60 21.61 35.93 -0.03
CA ASP A 60 22.46 36.57 -1.03
C ASP A 60 23.01 37.86 -0.41
N ASP A 61 24.32 38.04 -0.55
CA ASP A 61 25.14 39.10 0.04
C ASP A 61 25.55 40.07 -1.09
N ASP A 62 25.64 41.35 -0.75
CA ASP A 62 25.68 42.52 -1.63
C ASP A 62 26.77 42.52 -2.73
N ASP A 63 26.45 43.11 -3.91
CA ASP A 63 27.30 44.11 -4.58
C ASP A 63 26.56 44.89 -5.69
N ASP A 64 26.91 46.18 -5.78
CA ASP A 64 26.32 47.29 -6.55
C ASP A 64 25.97 47.06 -8.04
N ASP A 65 24.70 47.29 -8.45
CA ASP A 65 24.38 48.00 -9.69
C ASP A 65 22.94 48.58 -9.70
N SER A 66 22.80 49.81 -10.19
CA SER A 66 21.55 50.58 -10.21
C SER A 66 20.62 50.12 -11.35
N SER A 67 19.59 49.34 -11.00
CA SER A 67 18.50 48.96 -11.91
C SER A 67 17.12 49.43 -11.37
N PRO A 68 16.10 49.60 -12.24
CA PRO A 68 14.87 50.30 -11.87
C PRO A 68 14.07 49.56 -10.79
N THR A 69 13.50 50.31 -9.85
CA THR A 69 12.75 49.80 -8.68
C THR A 69 11.73 48.73 -9.10
N PRO A 70 11.90 47.46 -8.69
CA PRO A 70 10.90 46.43 -8.95
C PRO A 70 9.65 46.71 -8.09
N THR A 71 8.48 46.66 -8.72
CA THR A 71 7.18 46.67 -8.02
C THR A 71 7.19 45.57 -6.95
N PRO A 72 6.82 45.84 -5.69
CA PRO A 72 6.81 44.82 -4.65
C PRO A 72 5.88 43.68 -5.07
N THR A 73 6.46 42.51 -5.30
CA THR A 73 5.71 41.27 -5.45
C THR A 73 4.89 41.07 -4.16
N PRO A 74 3.57 40.83 -4.24
CA PRO A 74 2.77 40.60 -3.05
C PRO A 74 3.38 39.42 -2.28
N THR A 75 3.67 39.64 -1.00
CA THR A 75 4.11 38.58 -0.09
C THR A 75 3.13 37.42 -0.21
N PRO A 76 3.58 36.19 -0.50
CA PRO A 76 2.68 35.05 -0.59
C PRO A 76 1.93 34.93 0.73
N THR A 77 0.61 34.88 0.66
CA THR A 77 -0.25 34.65 1.83
C THR A 77 0.27 33.40 2.55
N PRO A 78 0.63 33.49 3.85
CA PRO A 78 1.12 32.32 4.57
C PRO A 78 0.06 31.22 4.52
N THR A 79 0.47 30.03 4.10
CA THR A 79 -0.39 28.85 4.11
C THR A 79 -0.93 28.66 5.52
N PRO A 80 -2.26 28.60 5.72
CA PRO A 80 -2.83 28.43 7.05
C PRO A 80 -2.29 27.14 7.68
N THR A 81 -1.96 27.22 8.97
CA THR A 81 -1.50 26.05 9.72
C THR A 81 -2.56 24.94 9.67
N PRO A 82 -2.18 23.68 9.39
CA PRO A 82 -3.12 22.57 9.41
C PRO A 82 -3.81 22.47 10.77
N SER A 83 -5.14 22.35 10.79
CA SER A 83 -5.91 22.08 12.00
C SER A 83 -6.24 20.60 12.07
N TYR A 84 -5.74 19.93 13.10
CA TYR A 84 -6.04 18.52 13.40
C TYR A 84 -7.23 18.39 14.37
N GLY A 85 -7.97 19.47 14.61
CA GLY A 85 -9.14 19.47 15.48
C GLY A 85 -10.30 18.69 14.85
N ILE A 86 -10.86 17.74 15.60
CA ILE A 86 -12.07 17.00 15.20
C ILE A 86 -13.28 17.91 15.45
N SER A 87 -14.00 18.26 14.39
CA SER A 87 -15.12 19.22 14.44
C SER A 87 -16.49 18.62 14.11
N PHE A 88 -16.56 17.36 13.70
CA PHE A 88 -17.82 16.66 13.44
C PHE A 88 -18.33 15.92 14.68
N THR A 89 -19.65 15.75 14.78
CA THR A 89 -20.27 14.93 15.83
C THR A 89 -20.02 13.44 15.56
N PRO A 90 -19.47 12.67 16.52
CA PRO A 90 -19.30 11.22 16.36
C PRO A 90 -20.62 10.51 16.06
N VAL A 91 -20.54 9.49 15.21
CA VAL A 91 -21.67 8.63 14.85
C VAL A 91 -21.76 7.48 15.85
N ALA A 92 -22.99 7.06 16.21
CA ALA A 92 -23.21 5.88 17.04
C ALA A 92 -22.91 4.58 16.28
N GLU A 93 -22.40 3.57 16.98
CA GLU A 93 -22.27 2.21 16.44
C GLU A 93 -23.62 1.67 15.98
N ASN A 94 -23.62 0.91 14.88
CA ASN A 94 -24.80 0.25 14.33
C ASN A 94 -24.39 -0.94 13.46
N LEU A 95 -25.38 -1.77 13.11
CA LEU A 95 -25.21 -2.96 12.26
C LEU A 95 -25.95 -2.81 10.92
N ASN A 96 -26.13 -1.58 10.44
CA ASN A 96 -26.83 -1.35 9.18
C ASN A 96 -25.95 -1.78 8.01
N ASP A 97 -26.55 -2.35 6.96
CA ASP A 97 -25.86 -2.69 5.71
C ASP A 97 -25.67 -1.44 4.81
N THR A 98 -25.19 -0.35 5.41
CA THR A 98 -24.95 0.95 4.77
C THR A 98 -23.86 1.71 5.51
N VAL A 99 -23.06 2.50 4.81
CA VAL A 99 -22.08 3.39 5.46
C VAL A 99 -22.80 4.57 6.14
N THR A 100 -22.66 4.69 7.46
CA THR A 100 -23.20 5.82 8.22
C THR A 100 -22.12 6.88 8.43
N VAL A 101 -22.38 8.13 8.02
CA VAL A 101 -21.44 9.25 8.13
C VAL A 101 -22.01 10.41 8.98
N PRO A 102 -21.17 11.29 9.54
CA PRO A 102 -21.63 12.46 10.29
C PRO A 102 -22.52 13.39 9.45
N THR A 103 -23.35 14.19 10.11
CA THR A 103 -24.16 15.22 9.43
C THR A 103 -23.29 16.16 8.60
N GLY A 104 -23.67 16.40 7.34
CA GLY A 104 -22.93 17.23 6.40
C GLY A 104 -21.91 16.48 5.53
N TYR A 105 -21.72 15.17 5.77
CA TYR A 105 -20.89 14.30 4.94
C TYR A 105 -21.75 13.45 3.99
N THR A 106 -21.15 13.04 2.89
CA THR A 106 -21.73 12.12 1.90
C THR A 106 -20.74 11.01 1.59
N VAL A 107 -21.27 9.88 1.11
CA VAL A 107 -20.47 8.74 0.64
C VAL A 107 -20.80 8.51 -0.83
N GLN A 108 -19.76 8.19 -1.60
CA GLN A 108 -19.88 7.83 -3.00
C GLN A 108 -19.02 6.60 -3.28
N VAL A 109 -19.53 5.67 -4.09
CA VAL A 109 -18.73 4.57 -4.63
C VAL A 109 -17.83 5.11 -5.74
N LEU A 110 -16.53 4.92 -5.59
CA LEU A 110 -15.52 5.34 -6.58
C LEU A 110 -15.17 4.22 -7.56
N LEU A 111 -14.93 3.02 -7.03
CA LEU A 111 -14.54 1.80 -7.76
C LEU A 111 -15.03 0.59 -6.96
N LYS A 112 -15.47 -0.46 -7.63
CA LYS A 112 -15.89 -1.73 -7.02
C LYS A 112 -15.36 -2.92 -7.82
N ALA A 113 -15.32 -4.10 -7.19
CA ALA A 113 -14.95 -5.35 -7.85
C ALA A 113 -15.77 -5.54 -9.15
N GLY A 114 -15.08 -5.93 -10.23
CA GLY A 114 -15.70 -6.11 -11.55
C GLY A 114 -15.84 -4.85 -12.40
N ASP A 115 -15.59 -3.64 -11.87
CA ASP A 115 -15.43 -2.46 -12.71
C ASP A 115 -14.19 -2.60 -13.60
N SER A 116 -14.22 -2.08 -14.83
CA SER A 116 -13.05 -2.16 -15.72
C SER A 116 -12.01 -1.10 -15.33
N ILE A 117 -10.80 -1.53 -14.96
CA ILE A 117 -9.64 -0.64 -14.79
C ILE A 117 -9.00 -0.39 -16.14
N GLU A 118 -8.57 -1.47 -16.81
CA GLU A 118 -8.07 -1.39 -18.18
C GLU A 118 -9.24 -1.42 -19.18
N ALA A 119 -8.99 -0.98 -20.41
CA ALA A 119 -10.02 -0.94 -21.46
C ALA A 119 -10.65 -2.34 -21.69
N GLY A 120 -11.95 -2.44 -21.40
CA GLY A 120 -12.69 -3.70 -21.38
C GLY A 120 -14.15 -3.53 -20.98
N THR A 121 -14.84 -4.66 -20.89
CA THR A 121 -16.24 -4.72 -20.45
C THR A 121 -16.26 -5.03 -18.96
N ALA A 122 -16.92 -4.19 -18.16
CA ALA A 122 -17.14 -4.42 -16.74
C ALA A 122 -18.15 -5.55 -16.48
N TYR A 123 -18.19 -6.07 -15.25
CA TYR A 123 -19.17 -7.05 -14.83
C TYR A 123 -20.60 -6.52 -14.99
N ALA A 124 -21.45 -7.32 -15.61
CA ALA A 124 -22.85 -6.98 -15.90
C ALA A 124 -23.83 -8.14 -15.62
N GLY A 125 -23.42 -9.13 -14.80
CA GLY A 125 -24.23 -10.28 -14.41
C GLY A 125 -23.71 -11.63 -14.91
N ASP A 126 -22.84 -11.63 -15.94
CA ASP A 126 -22.23 -12.84 -16.49
C ASP A 126 -20.80 -13.03 -15.98
N TYR A 127 -20.41 -14.28 -15.73
CA TYR A 127 -19.04 -14.62 -15.33
C TYR A 127 -18.03 -14.34 -16.46
N PRO A 128 -16.84 -13.78 -16.13
CA PRO A 128 -15.83 -13.41 -17.11
C PRO A 128 -15.04 -14.62 -17.66
N THR A 129 -14.39 -14.42 -18.79
CA THR A 129 -13.18 -15.18 -19.15
C THR A 129 -11.97 -14.66 -18.36
N PRO A 130 -10.87 -15.43 -18.22
CA PRO A 130 -9.64 -14.94 -17.60
C PRO A 130 -9.18 -13.59 -18.19
N ASP A 131 -9.18 -13.45 -19.52
CA ASP A 131 -8.76 -12.21 -20.20
C ASP A 131 -9.63 -11.00 -19.86
N GLN A 132 -10.91 -11.20 -19.51
CA GLN A 132 -11.79 -10.15 -19.04
C GLN A 132 -11.47 -9.80 -17.58
N ALA A 133 -11.36 -10.81 -16.71
CA ALA A 133 -11.07 -10.63 -15.29
C ALA A 133 -9.71 -9.95 -15.04
N GLU A 134 -8.70 -10.19 -15.89
CA GLU A 134 -7.38 -9.53 -15.83
C GLU A 134 -7.47 -8.00 -15.89
N LYS A 135 -8.58 -7.45 -16.40
CA LYS A 135 -8.77 -6.00 -16.59
C LYS A 135 -9.61 -5.35 -15.51
N TRP A 136 -10.28 -6.14 -14.68
CA TRP A 136 -11.25 -5.65 -13.71
C TRP A 136 -10.59 -5.14 -12.45
N ALA A 137 -11.24 -4.29 -11.66
CA ALA A 137 -10.89 -4.13 -10.27
C ALA A 137 -11.13 -5.47 -9.54
N GLY A 138 -10.18 -5.86 -8.71
CA GLY A 138 -10.25 -7.11 -7.97
C GLY A 138 -11.25 -7.08 -6.81
N GLY A 139 -11.38 -8.21 -6.12
CA GLY A 139 -12.18 -8.30 -4.90
C GLY A 139 -11.47 -7.66 -3.71
N ASN A 140 -12.20 -7.46 -2.61
CA ASN A 140 -11.67 -7.09 -1.29
C ASN A 140 -10.55 -6.02 -1.37
N HIS A 141 -10.93 -4.81 -1.79
CA HIS A 141 -10.00 -3.70 -1.88
C HIS A 141 -9.41 -3.43 -0.48
N ASP A 142 -8.10 -3.23 -0.41
CA ASP A 142 -7.39 -3.02 0.86
C ASP A 142 -6.47 -1.80 0.76
N GLY A 143 -5.18 -1.92 1.08
CA GLY A 143 -4.21 -0.83 1.08
C GLY A 143 -4.25 0.00 -0.19
N MET A 144 -4.13 1.33 -0.04
CA MET A 144 -4.13 2.25 -1.15
C MET A 144 -3.33 3.51 -0.85
N GLU A 145 -2.76 4.10 -1.90
CA GLU A 145 -1.99 5.34 -1.83
C GLU A 145 -2.34 6.28 -2.99
N TYR A 146 -2.44 7.56 -2.66
CA TYR A 146 -2.66 8.62 -3.65
C TYR A 146 -1.34 9.24 -4.12
N PHE A 147 -1.27 9.46 -5.43
CA PHE A 147 -0.13 10.02 -6.13
C PHE A 147 -0.57 11.23 -6.96
N GLU A 148 0.05 12.37 -6.70
CA GLU A 148 -0.20 13.58 -7.48
C GLU A 148 0.25 13.37 -8.92
N LEU A 149 -0.55 13.86 -9.87
CA LEU A 149 -0.25 13.78 -11.29
C LEU A 149 0.18 15.14 -11.81
N SER A 150 1.36 15.20 -12.45
CA SER A 150 1.89 16.46 -12.99
C SER A 150 0.88 17.14 -13.93
N GLY A 151 0.68 18.44 -13.75
CA GLY A 151 -0.30 19.23 -14.50
C GLY A 151 -1.76 19.06 -14.04
N THR A 152 -2.01 18.30 -12.97
CA THR A 152 -3.34 18.14 -12.35
C THR A 152 -3.34 18.76 -10.96
N ASP A 153 -4.41 19.50 -10.60
CA ASP A 153 -4.59 19.95 -9.21
C ASP A 153 -4.82 18.73 -8.31
N ALA A 154 -3.98 18.58 -7.29
CA ALA A 154 -4.00 17.46 -6.36
C ALA A 154 -5.33 17.32 -5.59
N ASN A 155 -6.15 18.38 -5.50
CA ASN A 155 -7.49 18.33 -4.89
C ASN A 155 -8.61 17.94 -5.87
N SER A 156 -8.27 17.80 -7.14
CA SER A 156 -9.21 17.60 -8.24
C SER A 156 -8.89 16.38 -9.11
N GLY A 157 -7.70 15.79 -8.96
CA GLY A 157 -7.35 14.54 -9.66
C GLY A 157 -5.92 14.08 -9.45
N GLY A 158 -5.70 12.79 -9.65
CA GLY A 158 -4.40 12.13 -9.47
C GLY A 158 -4.49 10.64 -9.77
N LEU A 159 -3.49 9.88 -9.33
CA LEU A 159 -3.49 8.42 -9.44
C LEU A 159 -3.77 7.81 -8.06
N LEU A 160 -4.57 6.76 -8.06
CA LEU A 160 -4.80 5.92 -6.88
C LEU A 160 -4.29 4.52 -7.21
N ALA A 161 -3.29 4.05 -6.44
CA ALA A 161 -2.87 2.65 -6.47
C ALA A 161 -3.59 1.92 -5.33
N ILE A 162 -4.21 0.77 -5.62
CA ILE A 162 -5.11 0.05 -4.70
C ILE A 162 -4.81 -1.44 -4.76
N ASN A 163 -4.72 -2.08 -3.61
CA ASN A 163 -4.59 -3.52 -3.48
C ASN A 163 -5.94 -4.25 -3.60
N PHE A 164 -5.87 -5.48 -4.09
CA PHE A 164 -6.97 -6.45 -4.12
C PHE A 164 -6.50 -7.71 -3.39
N GLU A 165 -6.91 -7.84 -2.13
CA GLU A 165 -6.35 -8.84 -1.21
C GLU A 165 -6.83 -10.26 -1.56
N TYR A 166 -8.13 -10.39 -1.84
CA TYR A 166 -8.80 -11.69 -2.05
C TYR A 166 -9.87 -11.63 -3.15
N PRO A 167 -10.06 -12.69 -3.97
CA PRO A 167 -11.07 -12.70 -5.02
C PRO A 167 -12.51 -12.52 -4.48
N ASP A 168 -13.35 -11.79 -5.20
CA ASP A 168 -14.81 -11.85 -5.01
C ASP A 168 -15.37 -12.92 -5.96
N PHE A 169 -15.49 -14.16 -5.47
CA PHE A 169 -15.89 -15.29 -6.31
C PHE A 169 -17.30 -15.16 -6.88
N ASN A 170 -18.18 -14.40 -6.24
CA ASN A 170 -19.57 -14.21 -6.68
C ASN A 170 -19.69 -13.57 -8.07
N ILE A 171 -18.64 -12.88 -8.54
CA ILE A 171 -18.59 -12.26 -9.86
C ILE A 171 -17.65 -12.98 -10.83
N LEU A 172 -16.93 -14.01 -10.38
CA LEU A 172 -15.88 -14.69 -11.16
C LEU A 172 -16.30 -16.04 -11.72
N MET A 173 -17.02 -16.84 -10.93
CA MET A 173 -17.40 -18.20 -11.33
C MET A 173 -18.57 -18.74 -10.50
N ASP A 174 -19.21 -19.79 -11.02
CA ASP A 174 -20.21 -20.56 -10.28
C ASP A 174 -19.55 -21.57 -9.33
N GLY A 175 -20.15 -21.76 -8.16
CA GLY A 175 -19.68 -22.69 -7.13
C GLY A 175 -18.45 -22.22 -6.36
N ASP A 176 -17.91 -23.13 -5.53
CA ASP A 176 -16.78 -22.84 -4.64
C ASP A 176 -15.43 -23.05 -5.36
N TYR A 177 -14.43 -22.27 -4.94
CA TYR A 177 -13.06 -22.42 -5.39
C TYR A 177 -12.22 -23.25 -4.40
N ASP A 178 -11.60 -24.31 -4.88
CA ASP A 178 -10.64 -25.12 -4.12
C ASP A 178 -9.32 -25.25 -4.90
N ALA A 179 -8.25 -24.68 -4.36
CA ALA A 179 -6.96 -24.61 -5.04
C ALA A 179 -6.33 -25.99 -5.34
N ASP A 180 -6.68 -27.00 -4.54
CA ASP A 180 -6.18 -28.38 -4.67
C ASP A 180 -6.82 -29.09 -5.88
N THR A 181 -8.07 -28.74 -6.22
CA THR A 181 -8.85 -29.40 -7.28
C THR A 181 -9.22 -28.51 -8.46
N ALA A 182 -8.98 -27.20 -8.36
CA ALA A 182 -9.30 -26.22 -9.38
C ALA A 182 -8.60 -26.49 -10.71
N THR A 183 -9.36 -26.34 -11.79
CA THR A 183 -8.83 -26.37 -13.16
C THR A 183 -7.89 -25.20 -13.43
N ALA A 184 -7.04 -25.31 -14.45
CA ALA A 184 -6.17 -24.20 -14.86
C ALA A 184 -6.94 -22.90 -15.17
N ALA A 185 -8.16 -23.00 -15.72
CA ALA A 185 -9.01 -21.85 -16.02
C ALA A 185 -9.55 -21.19 -14.74
N GLN A 186 -10.00 -21.98 -13.75
CA GLN A 186 -10.44 -21.46 -12.46
C GLN A 186 -9.29 -20.78 -11.70
N LYS A 187 -8.10 -21.38 -11.70
CA LYS A 187 -6.90 -20.76 -11.12
C LYS A 187 -6.55 -19.45 -11.81
N ALA A 188 -6.60 -19.42 -13.14
CA ALA A 188 -6.37 -18.18 -13.89
C ALA A 188 -7.36 -17.10 -13.48
N LEU A 189 -8.67 -17.40 -13.40
CA LEU A 189 -9.70 -16.46 -12.94
C LEU A 189 -9.45 -15.94 -11.52
N ALA A 190 -9.16 -16.82 -10.57
CA ALA A 190 -8.88 -16.43 -9.18
C ALA A 190 -7.66 -15.49 -9.11
N LEU A 191 -6.59 -15.83 -9.82
CA LEU A 191 -5.36 -15.02 -9.89
C LEU A 191 -5.58 -13.67 -10.59
N SER A 192 -6.52 -13.59 -11.55
CA SER A 192 -6.89 -12.32 -12.20
C SER A 192 -7.56 -11.32 -11.26
N ALA A 193 -8.15 -11.79 -10.16
CA ALA A 193 -8.95 -10.97 -9.25
C ALA A 193 -8.19 -10.44 -8.03
N VAL A 194 -6.90 -10.75 -7.91
CA VAL A 194 -6.00 -10.26 -6.84
C VAL A 194 -4.88 -9.41 -7.42
N GLY A 195 -4.02 -8.86 -6.56
CA GLY A 195 -2.90 -8.01 -6.95
C GLY A 195 -3.18 -6.55 -6.67
N ILE A 196 -2.94 -5.68 -7.63
CA ILE A 196 -3.22 -4.24 -7.51
C ILE A 196 -3.82 -3.67 -8.79
N GLY A 197 -4.42 -2.49 -8.66
CA GLY A 197 -4.82 -1.62 -9.76
C GLY A 197 -4.29 -0.21 -9.55
N VAL A 198 -3.78 0.40 -10.61
CA VAL A 198 -3.55 1.85 -10.67
C VAL A 198 -4.69 2.44 -11.50
N VAL A 199 -5.34 3.49 -10.99
CA VAL A 199 -6.39 4.22 -11.70
C VAL A 199 -6.15 5.72 -11.63
N GLU A 200 -6.38 6.44 -12.72
CA GLU A 200 -6.51 7.90 -12.69
C GLU A 200 -7.91 8.27 -12.19
N VAL A 201 -7.99 9.13 -11.19
CA VAL A 201 -9.24 9.63 -10.60
C VAL A 201 -9.37 11.12 -10.83
N ALA A 202 -10.60 11.59 -11.02
CA ALA A 202 -10.90 13.00 -11.22
C ALA A 202 -12.18 13.40 -10.49
N LYS A 203 -12.19 14.66 -10.04
CA LYS A 203 -13.34 15.31 -9.41
C LYS A 203 -14.06 16.18 -10.44
N ALA A 204 -15.35 15.93 -10.64
CA ALA A 204 -16.20 16.77 -11.45
C ALA A 204 -16.55 18.09 -10.74
N SER A 205 -17.12 19.04 -11.49
CA SER A 205 -17.49 20.37 -10.98
C SER A 205 -18.59 20.35 -9.91
N ASP A 206 -19.40 19.30 -9.87
CA ASP A 206 -20.41 19.03 -8.84
C ASP A 206 -19.82 18.38 -7.57
N GLY A 207 -18.52 18.07 -7.59
CA GLY A 207 -17.78 17.46 -6.50
C GLY A 207 -17.72 15.93 -6.53
N THR A 208 -18.37 15.28 -7.50
CA THR A 208 -18.38 13.83 -7.69
C THR A 208 -17.01 13.33 -8.14
N TRP A 209 -16.48 12.29 -7.50
CA TRP A 209 -15.24 11.64 -7.92
C TRP A 209 -15.52 10.44 -8.83
N SER A 210 -14.71 10.23 -9.86
CA SER A 210 -14.80 9.05 -10.71
C SER A 210 -13.43 8.59 -11.20
N VAL A 211 -13.35 7.32 -11.56
CA VAL A 211 -12.21 6.81 -12.35
C VAL A 211 -12.34 7.34 -13.78
N LYS A 212 -11.23 7.85 -14.31
CA LYS A 212 -11.13 8.27 -15.69
C LYS A 212 -10.89 7.05 -16.57
N ALA A 213 -11.92 6.64 -17.30
CA ALA A 213 -11.81 5.57 -18.30
C ALA A 213 -10.71 5.87 -19.32
N ASP A 214 -10.07 4.81 -19.83
CA ASP A 214 -9.03 4.86 -20.86
C ASP A 214 -7.79 5.72 -20.53
N SER A 215 -7.57 6.05 -19.25
CA SER A 215 -6.32 6.69 -18.86
C SER A 215 -5.14 5.78 -19.16
N ARG A 216 -4.05 6.37 -19.68
CA ARG A 216 -2.78 5.65 -19.90
C ARG A 216 -2.13 5.14 -18.62
N TYR A 217 -2.61 5.59 -17.45
CA TYR A 217 -2.13 5.16 -16.14
C TYR A 217 -2.94 3.98 -15.60
N ASN A 218 -4.16 3.76 -16.13
CA ASN A 218 -4.99 2.65 -15.68
C ASN A 218 -4.32 1.33 -16.03
N LYS A 219 -4.03 0.51 -15.00
CA LYS A 219 -3.30 -0.74 -15.19
C LYS A 219 -3.55 -1.72 -14.06
N ARG A 220 -3.66 -3.00 -14.41
CA ARG A 220 -3.67 -4.12 -13.49
C ARG A 220 -2.28 -4.76 -13.39
N TYR A 221 -1.95 -5.15 -12.16
CA TYR A 221 -0.84 -6.05 -11.88
C TYR A 221 -1.41 -7.19 -11.05
N THR A 222 -1.55 -8.36 -11.66
CA THR A 222 -2.41 -9.45 -11.17
C THR A 222 -1.60 -10.61 -10.60
N GLY A 223 -2.29 -11.60 -10.04
CA GLY A 223 -1.73 -12.91 -9.69
C GLY A 223 -1.26 -13.73 -10.89
N ASN A 224 -1.59 -13.34 -12.13
CA ASN A 224 -1.05 -13.97 -13.35
C ASN A 224 0.11 -13.20 -13.98
N SER A 225 0.31 -11.93 -13.60
CA SER A 225 1.37 -11.08 -14.16
C SER A 225 2.76 -11.62 -13.83
N SER A 226 3.78 -11.20 -14.60
CA SER A 226 5.17 -11.58 -14.37
C SER A 226 5.92 -10.51 -13.58
N TYR A 227 6.62 -10.93 -12.53
CA TYR A 227 7.36 -10.06 -11.61
C TYR A 227 8.83 -10.43 -11.57
N LYS A 228 9.67 -9.43 -11.31
CA LYS A 228 11.09 -9.60 -11.02
C LYS A 228 11.31 -9.67 -9.52
N ALA A 229 12.47 -10.17 -9.12
CA ALA A 229 13.00 -10.00 -7.78
C ALA A 229 14.33 -9.24 -7.83
N SER A 230 14.60 -8.44 -6.80
CA SER A 230 15.90 -7.79 -6.60
C SER A 230 16.28 -7.81 -5.11
N GLY A 231 17.53 -7.47 -4.83
CA GLY A 231 18.13 -7.55 -3.49
C GLY A 231 18.81 -8.89 -3.19
N PRO A 232 19.25 -9.09 -1.93
CA PRO A 232 20.21 -10.13 -1.55
C PRO A 232 19.71 -11.56 -1.71
N ALA A 233 18.39 -11.79 -1.66
CA ALA A 233 17.83 -13.14 -1.82
C ALA A 233 17.28 -13.40 -3.24
N SER A 234 17.36 -12.44 -4.17
CA SER A 234 16.78 -12.58 -5.52
C SER A 234 17.24 -13.84 -6.28
N GLY A 235 18.48 -14.29 -6.07
CA GLY A 235 19.01 -15.51 -6.66
C GLY A 235 18.43 -16.82 -6.12
N LEU A 236 17.62 -16.77 -5.06
CA LEU A 236 16.87 -17.90 -4.51
C LEU A 236 15.45 -17.99 -5.09
N LEU A 237 14.98 -16.96 -5.79
CA LEU A 237 13.63 -16.92 -6.36
C LEU A 237 13.65 -17.36 -7.82
N SER A 238 12.48 -17.67 -8.34
CA SER A 238 12.31 -17.97 -9.76
C SER A 238 12.73 -16.78 -10.63
N GLY A 239 13.40 -17.03 -11.75
CA GLY A 239 13.88 -15.97 -12.65
C GLY A 239 12.76 -15.07 -13.20
N THR A 240 11.58 -15.65 -13.41
CA THR A 240 10.32 -14.93 -13.62
C THR A 240 9.31 -15.46 -12.63
N ILE A 241 8.78 -14.58 -11.78
CA ILE A 241 7.81 -14.95 -10.76
C ILE A 241 6.40 -14.72 -11.32
N LYS A 242 5.56 -15.74 -11.28
CA LYS A 242 4.15 -15.59 -11.59
C LYS A 242 3.44 -15.01 -10.37
N GLY A 243 2.81 -13.85 -10.53
CA GLY A 243 1.90 -13.31 -9.55
C GLY A 243 2.52 -12.58 -8.36
N MET A 244 1.64 -11.79 -7.75
CA MET A 244 1.69 -11.40 -6.36
C MET A 244 0.31 -11.64 -5.76
N LEU A 245 0.26 -11.92 -4.46
CA LEU A 245 -0.95 -12.41 -3.80
C LEU A 245 -1.10 -11.82 -2.41
N ASN A 246 -2.33 -11.84 -1.89
CA ASN A 246 -2.63 -11.41 -0.53
C ASN A 246 -2.09 -10.01 -0.25
N ASN A 247 -2.26 -9.14 -1.24
CA ASN A 247 -1.85 -7.75 -1.18
C ASN A 247 -2.71 -7.07 -0.11
N CYS A 248 -2.20 -6.99 1.12
CA CYS A 248 -2.95 -6.50 2.27
C CYS A 248 -2.94 -4.97 2.27
N SER A 249 -2.08 -4.34 3.07
CA SER A 249 -1.97 -2.89 3.10
C SER A 249 -0.85 -2.39 2.17
N SER A 250 -0.50 -1.12 2.32
CA SER A 250 0.36 -0.41 1.40
C SER A 250 1.40 0.48 2.10
N GLY A 251 2.27 1.03 1.28
CA GLY A 251 3.15 2.13 1.64
C GLY A 251 3.54 2.94 0.42
N ARG A 252 4.11 4.11 0.66
CA ARG A 252 4.69 4.97 -0.37
C ARG A 252 6.17 5.19 -0.11
N THR A 253 6.98 5.23 -1.15
CA THR A 253 8.36 5.70 -1.01
C THR A 253 8.44 7.22 -1.13
N PRO A 254 9.47 7.87 -0.56
CA PRO A 254 9.67 9.31 -0.75
C PRO A 254 10.04 9.69 -2.20
N TRP A 255 10.37 8.71 -3.06
CA TRP A 255 10.57 8.91 -4.50
C TRP A 255 9.34 8.55 -5.35
N GLY A 256 8.16 8.41 -4.73
CA GLY A 256 6.90 8.33 -5.45
C GLY A 256 6.67 7.00 -6.14
N THR A 257 7.05 5.89 -5.51
CA THR A 257 6.63 4.53 -5.90
C THR A 257 5.70 3.95 -4.83
N TYR A 258 4.88 3.01 -5.25
CA TYR A 258 3.94 2.27 -4.42
C TYR A 258 4.58 0.98 -3.90
N LEU A 259 4.37 0.68 -2.63
CA LEU A 259 4.75 -0.57 -1.99
C LEU A 259 3.49 -1.32 -1.64
N THR A 260 3.32 -2.51 -2.20
CA THR A 260 2.26 -3.45 -1.84
C THR A 260 2.86 -4.62 -1.06
N CYS A 261 2.11 -5.14 -0.11
CA CYS A 261 2.60 -6.10 0.88
C CYS A 261 1.91 -7.45 0.69
N GLU A 262 2.69 -8.48 0.32
CA GLU A 262 2.18 -9.86 0.36
C GLU A 262 2.14 -10.32 1.82
N GLU A 263 0.94 -10.41 2.37
CA GLU A 263 0.70 -10.80 3.77
C GLU A 263 0.66 -12.33 3.93
N THR A 264 1.08 -13.08 2.92
CA THR A 264 1.27 -14.54 3.04
C THR A 264 2.56 -14.97 2.35
N THR A 265 3.18 -16.00 2.90
CA THR A 265 4.39 -16.62 2.34
C THR A 265 4.11 -17.78 1.39
N ASP A 266 2.85 -18.15 1.15
CA ASP A 266 2.45 -19.24 0.26
C ASP A 266 1.63 -18.75 -0.94
N ASN A 267 1.40 -19.62 -1.93
CA ASN A 267 0.43 -19.37 -2.99
C ASN A 267 -0.80 -20.26 -2.80
N TYR A 268 -1.74 -19.79 -1.98
CA TYR A 268 -2.99 -20.52 -1.71
C TYR A 268 -4.00 -20.50 -2.87
N LEU A 269 -3.77 -19.74 -3.96
CA LEU A 269 -4.61 -19.71 -5.18
C LEU A 269 -4.03 -20.53 -6.35
N ASP A 270 -2.77 -20.95 -6.26
CA ASP A 270 -2.15 -21.90 -7.17
C ASP A 270 -0.94 -22.55 -6.47
N PRO A 271 -1.16 -23.57 -5.62
CA PRO A 271 -0.09 -24.25 -4.88
C PRO A 271 0.95 -24.96 -5.74
N THR A 272 0.81 -24.92 -7.07
CA THR A 272 1.82 -25.43 -8.02
C THR A 272 2.99 -24.47 -8.21
N GLN A 273 2.85 -23.21 -7.79
CA GLN A 273 3.93 -22.22 -7.83
C GLN A 273 4.84 -22.36 -6.59
N PRO A 274 6.16 -22.14 -6.71
CA PRO A 274 7.06 -22.19 -5.56
C PRO A 274 6.72 -21.13 -4.50
N GLU A 275 6.58 -21.54 -3.24
CA GLU A 275 6.19 -20.66 -2.12
C GLU A 275 7.23 -19.57 -1.82
N GLU A 276 8.51 -19.84 -2.04
CA GLU A 276 9.61 -18.88 -1.83
C GLU A 276 9.48 -17.61 -2.68
N ASN A 277 8.67 -17.66 -3.74
CA ASN A 277 8.38 -16.52 -4.58
C ASN A 277 7.42 -15.50 -3.95
N TYR A 278 6.78 -15.80 -2.81
CA TYR A 278 5.76 -14.94 -2.16
C TYR A 278 6.16 -14.54 -0.73
N GLY A 279 5.43 -13.59 -0.15
CA GLY A 279 5.70 -13.03 1.18
C GLY A 279 6.68 -11.87 1.15
N TRP A 280 6.71 -11.12 0.04
CA TRP A 280 7.62 -10.00 -0.16
C TRP A 280 6.87 -8.68 -0.29
N VAL A 281 7.54 -7.58 0.05
CA VAL A 281 7.11 -6.25 -0.42
C VAL A 281 7.41 -6.14 -1.91
N VAL A 282 6.43 -5.69 -2.69
CA VAL A 282 6.56 -5.46 -4.14
C VAL A 282 6.50 -3.97 -4.42
N GLU A 283 7.52 -3.44 -5.11
CA GLU A 283 7.57 -2.05 -5.52
C GLU A 283 7.01 -1.88 -6.94
N ILE A 284 6.10 -0.92 -7.10
CA ILE A 284 5.42 -0.58 -8.35
C ILE A 284 5.50 0.92 -8.59
N ASP A 285 5.77 1.32 -9.82
CA ASP A 285 5.71 2.72 -10.22
C ASP A 285 4.33 3.06 -10.80
N PRO A 286 3.49 3.84 -10.11
CA PRO A 286 2.15 4.18 -10.59
C PRO A 286 2.18 5.05 -11.86
N TYR A 287 3.28 5.75 -12.11
CA TYR A 287 3.45 6.59 -13.30
C TYR A 287 3.90 5.79 -14.54
N GLN A 288 4.37 4.56 -14.34
CA GLN A 288 4.88 3.67 -15.39
C GLN A 288 6.05 4.28 -16.20
N GLU A 289 6.98 4.91 -15.49
CA GLU A 289 8.19 5.55 -16.02
C GLU A 289 9.47 4.80 -15.61
N LEU A 290 9.40 4.00 -14.55
CA LEU A 290 10.51 3.28 -13.96
C LEU A 290 10.53 1.78 -14.34
N ALA A 291 11.35 1.01 -13.63
CA ALA A 291 11.50 -0.43 -13.84
C ALA A 291 10.18 -1.19 -13.65
N ALA A 292 10.14 -2.41 -14.20
CA ALA A 292 9.04 -3.34 -13.99
C ALA A 292 8.83 -3.63 -12.48
N PRO A 293 7.60 -4.00 -12.07
CA PRO A 293 7.30 -4.42 -10.70
C PRO A 293 8.32 -5.42 -10.14
N THR A 294 8.81 -5.14 -8.94
CA THR A 294 9.95 -5.87 -8.38
C THR A 294 9.71 -6.23 -6.92
N LYS A 295 9.85 -7.52 -6.58
CA LYS A 295 9.88 -8.03 -5.20
C LYS A 295 11.19 -7.62 -4.53
N ARG A 296 11.12 -6.93 -3.40
CA ARG A 296 12.25 -6.31 -2.70
C ARG A 296 12.75 -7.18 -1.57
N THR A 297 13.70 -8.06 -1.90
CA THR A 297 14.11 -9.11 -0.96
C THR A 297 14.90 -8.62 0.25
N ALA A 298 15.46 -7.41 0.21
CA ALA A 298 16.19 -6.84 1.35
C ALA A 298 15.26 -6.45 2.52
N LEU A 299 13.95 -6.30 2.26
CA LEU A 299 12.94 -5.98 3.28
C LEU A 299 12.50 -7.21 4.09
N GLY A 300 12.97 -8.41 3.71
CA GLY A 300 12.66 -9.66 4.39
C GLY A 300 11.40 -10.34 3.85
N ARG A 301 11.25 -11.63 4.20
CA ARG A 301 10.13 -12.48 3.80
C ARG A 301 9.32 -12.91 5.03
N PHE A 302 8.08 -12.46 5.10
CA PHE A 302 7.11 -12.75 6.17
C PHE A 302 5.72 -12.26 5.74
N ASP A 303 4.70 -12.47 6.57
CA ASP A 303 3.34 -11.98 6.30
C ASP A 303 3.28 -10.45 6.51
N HIS A 304 3.68 -9.67 5.50
CA HIS A 304 3.74 -8.20 5.56
C HIS A 304 2.35 -7.57 5.58
N GLU A 305 2.03 -6.76 6.60
CA GLU A 305 0.78 -5.98 6.63
C GLU A 305 0.91 -4.73 5.74
N ASN A 306 1.74 -3.77 6.18
CA ASN A 306 1.97 -2.47 5.53
C ASN A 306 3.46 -2.08 5.54
N VAL A 307 3.79 -0.98 4.84
CA VAL A 307 5.12 -0.35 4.95
C VAL A 307 4.98 1.14 5.26
N ALA A 308 5.51 1.58 6.39
CA ALA A 308 5.57 3.00 6.74
C ALA A 308 7.01 3.52 6.63
N TYR A 309 7.24 4.65 5.94
CA TYR A 309 8.58 5.23 5.87
C TYR A 309 8.76 6.41 6.84
N MET A 310 10.01 6.64 7.23
CA MET A 310 10.46 7.85 7.90
C MET A 310 11.75 8.30 7.23
N ALA A 311 11.81 9.56 6.82
CA ALA A 311 12.99 10.17 6.22
C ALA A 311 13.46 11.38 7.05
N ASP A 312 14.77 11.62 7.06
CA ASP A 312 15.37 12.81 7.68
C ASP A 312 15.72 13.89 6.63
N SER A 313 16.25 15.02 7.11
CA SER A 313 16.66 16.15 6.25
C SER A 313 17.81 15.82 5.30
N ASP A 314 18.57 14.76 5.58
CA ASP A 314 19.69 14.30 4.76
C ASP A 314 19.24 13.25 3.72
N SER A 315 17.92 13.09 3.55
CA SER A 315 17.31 12.10 2.65
C SER A 315 17.71 10.67 2.98
N ARG A 316 18.07 10.39 4.25
CA ARG A 316 18.16 9.01 4.75
C ARG A 316 16.75 8.53 5.03
N VAL A 317 16.45 7.29 4.69
CA VAL A 317 15.12 6.71 4.87
C VAL A 317 15.18 5.36 5.57
N ALA A 318 14.21 5.14 6.46
CA ALA A 318 13.91 3.85 7.04
C ALA A 318 12.46 3.46 6.75
N PHE A 319 12.20 2.18 6.60
CA PHE A 319 10.89 1.58 6.38
C PHE A 319 10.56 0.66 7.55
N TYR A 320 9.39 0.83 8.16
CA TYR A 320 8.86 0.01 9.25
C TYR A 320 7.79 -0.92 8.70
N MET A 321 7.82 -2.19 9.13
CA MET A 321 6.96 -3.26 8.61
C MET A 321 6.46 -4.13 9.76
N GLY A 322 5.18 -4.49 9.73
CA GLY A 322 4.59 -5.47 10.65
C GLY A 322 4.55 -6.86 10.01
N HIS A 323 4.74 -7.90 10.83
CA HIS A 323 4.48 -9.28 10.47
C HIS A 323 3.17 -9.75 11.13
N ASP A 324 2.09 -9.88 10.36
CA ASP A 324 0.77 -10.29 10.85
C ASP A 324 0.62 -11.82 11.00
N GLY A 325 1.61 -12.40 11.69
CA GLY A 325 1.62 -13.77 12.14
C GLY A 325 1.38 -13.86 13.65
N THR A 326 1.08 -15.06 14.15
CA THR A 326 1.05 -15.32 15.60
C THR A 326 2.03 -16.46 15.93
N PRO A 327 3.20 -16.15 16.55
CA PRO A 327 3.68 -14.83 16.93
C PRO A 327 4.23 -14.03 15.74
N GLY A 328 3.99 -12.72 15.79
CA GLY A 328 4.48 -11.73 14.82
C GLY A 328 5.63 -10.90 15.38
N CYS A 329 6.23 -10.09 14.52
CA CYS A 329 7.32 -9.17 14.88
C CYS A 329 7.13 -7.81 14.20
N ILE A 330 7.82 -6.79 14.71
CA ILE A 330 7.94 -5.49 14.03
C ILE A 330 9.36 -5.37 13.48
N TYR A 331 9.48 -5.03 12.21
CA TYR A 331 10.73 -4.91 11.49
C TYR A 331 11.00 -3.46 11.08
N LYS A 332 12.28 -3.15 10.88
CA LYS A 332 12.75 -1.88 10.33
C LYS A 332 13.84 -2.14 9.31
N PHE A 333 13.69 -1.65 8.09
CA PHE A 333 14.74 -1.63 7.08
C PHE A 333 15.32 -0.22 6.95
N VAL A 334 16.65 -0.08 7.00
CA VAL A 334 17.34 1.21 6.79
C VAL A 334 18.12 1.13 5.50
N CYS A 335 17.80 2.00 4.53
CA CYS A 335 18.54 2.07 3.27
C CYS A 335 20.01 2.44 3.52
N GLU A 336 20.92 1.86 2.73
CA GLU A 336 22.37 2.08 2.86
C GLU A 336 22.79 3.50 2.51
N ARG A 337 22.11 4.13 1.54
CA ARG A 337 22.40 5.48 1.04
C ARG A 337 21.20 6.42 1.14
N ALA A 338 21.45 7.71 0.97
CA ALA A 338 20.40 8.70 0.81
C ALA A 338 19.70 8.53 -0.55
N TYR A 339 18.40 8.82 -0.60
CA TYR A 339 17.67 8.88 -1.86
C TYR A 339 17.89 10.22 -2.56
N SER A 340 17.77 10.24 -3.89
CA SER A 340 17.75 11.46 -4.66
C SER A 340 16.35 12.05 -4.70
N SER A 341 16.19 13.27 -4.18
CA SER A 341 14.93 14.03 -4.26
C SER A 341 14.67 14.62 -5.66
N SER A 342 15.69 14.70 -6.51
CA SER A 342 15.62 15.32 -7.84
C SER A 342 15.61 14.30 -8.99
N ASN A 343 15.95 13.05 -8.73
CA ASN A 343 16.01 12.01 -9.75
C ASN A 343 15.44 10.68 -9.22
N ARG A 344 14.15 10.43 -9.49
CA ARG A 344 13.45 9.19 -9.12
C ARG A 344 14.14 7.93 -9.66
N ALA A 345 14.64 7.98 -10.90
CA ALA A 345 15.29 6.83 -11.53
C ALA A 345 16.60 6.44 -10.84
N ALA A 346 17.26 7.37 -10.14
CA ALA A 346 18.42 7.07 -9.31
C ALA A 346 18.08 6.33 -8.01
N ASN A 347 16.80 6.03 -7.73
CA ASN A 347 16.35 5.39 -6.49
C ASN A 347 15.84 3.95 -6.68
N THR A 348 15.88 3.40 -7.90
CA THR A 348 15.25 2.12 -8.23
C THR A 348 15.88 0.89 -7.57
N ASP A 349 17.06 1.02 -6.98
CA ASP A 349 17.78 0.00 -6.20
C ASP A 349 17.86 0.32 -4.69
N MET A 350 17.22 1.42 -4.23
CA MET A 350 17.28 1.84 -2.82
C MET A 350 16.82 0.77 -1.84
N LEU A 351 15.86 -0.06 -2.25
CA LEU A 351 15.29 -1.15 -1.45
C LEU A 351 16.03 -2.48 -1.61
N ASP A 352 17.16 -2.49 -2.32
CA ASP A 352 18.01 -3.68 -2.50
C ASP A 352 19.22 -3.64 -1.55
N HIS A 353 19.56 -2.46 -1.02
CA HIS A 353 20.78 -2.18 -0.26
C HIS A 353 20.47 -1.49 1.08
N GLY A 354 20.76 -2.17 2.19
CA GLY A 354 20.49 -1.64 3.52
C GLY A 354 20.65 -2.67 4.62
N THR A 355 20.04 -2.40 5.76
CA THR A 355 20.06 -3.30 6.93
C THR A 355 18.65 -3.50 7.46
N LEU A 356 18.24 -4.77 7.59
CA LEU A 356 16.99 -5.17 8.22
C LEU A 356 17.21 -5.43 9.72
N TYR A 357 16.34 -4.86 10.53
CA TYR A 357 16.30 -4.97 11.98
C TYR A 357 14.96 -5.56 12.41
N VAL A 358 14.95 -6.19 13.58
CA VAL A 358 13.73 -6.64 14.27
C VAL A 358 13.67 -6.01 15.65
N ALA A 359 12.48 -5.56 16.05
CA ALA A 359 12.26 -4.92 17.32
C ALA A 359 12.32 -5.92 18.47
N ARG A 360 12.89 -5.49 19.60
CA ARG A 360 12.76 -6.13 20.90
C ARG A 360 12.27 -5.08 21.87
N PHE A 361 11.19 -5.41 22.58
CA PHE A 361 10.67 -4.58 23.67
C PHE A 361 11.02 -5.25 24.98
N ASN A 362 11.73 -4.55 25.85
CA ASN A 362 12.04 -5.04 27.18
C ASN A 362 10.84 -4.82 28.12
N GLY A 363 10.75 -5.60 29.20
CA GLY A 363 9.68 -5.45 30.20
C GLY A 363 9.67 -4.09 30.92
N ASP A 364 10.81 -3.39 30.91
CA ASP A 364 10.94 -2.00 31.38
C ASP A 364 10.55 -0.97 30.29
N GLY A 365 10.08 -1.44 29.14
CA GLY A 365 9.65 -0.68 27.97
C GLY A 365 10.75 0.16 27.33
N THR A 366 11.98 -0.35 27.34
CA THR A 366 13.09 0.06 26.46
C THR A 366 13.19 -0.80 25.21
#